data_AF-A0A089HRQ1-F1
#
_entry.id   AF-A0A089HRQ1-F1
#
_cell.length_a   1.000
_cell.length_b   1.000
_cell.length_c   1.000
_cell.angle_alpha   90.00
_cell.angle_beta   90.00
_cell.angle_gamma   90.00
#
_symmetry.space_group_name_H-M   'P 1'
#
loop_
_entity.id
_entity.type
_entity.pdbx_description
1 polymer ?
#
loop_
_entity_poly.entity_id
_entity_poly.type
_entity_poly.pdbx_seq_one_letter_code
_entity_poly.pdbx_strand_id
1 'polypeptide(L)' 'MATKQEIQQCITDCTNTANMLRTATNAIPKAAIRDMTTFGAVHIEMCIRQCEHAAEHAQ' A
#
# COMPACT_ATOMS: atom_id res chain seq x y z
N MET A 1 14.98 15.82 3.17
CA MET A 1 13.86 15.56 2.24
C MET A 1 14.18 14.25 1.55
N ALA A 2 13.21 13.35 1.41
CA ALA A 2 13.44 12.14 0.61
C ALA A 2 13.69 12.56 -0.84
N THR A 3 14.67 11.93 -1.48
CA THR A 3 14.95 12.12 -2.91
C THR A 3 13.80 11.56 -3.74
N LYS A 4 13.62 12.07 -4.96
CA LYS A 4 12.62 11.56 -5.91
C LYS A 4 12.72 10.03 -6.10
N GLN A 5 13.95 9.49 -6.04
CA GLN A 5 14.20 8.07 -6.19
C GLN A 5 13.75 7.25 -4.97
N GLU A 6 13.97 7.77 -3.75
CA GLU A 6 13.47 7.15 -2.51
C GLU A 6 11.93 7.18 -2.45
N ILE A 7 11.30 8.25 -2.93
CA ILE A 7 9.84 8.37 -2.98
C ILE A 7 9.25 7.37 -3.99
N GLN A 8 9.89 7.21 -5.16
CA GLN A 8 9.47 6.22 -6.15
C GLN A 8 9.60 4.78 -5.61
N GLN A 9 10.65 4.51 -4.84
CA GLN A 9 10.82 3.23 -4.16
C GLN A 9 9.70 3.00 -3.14
N CYS A 10 9.33 4.01 -2.35
CA CYS A 10 8.18 3.90 -1.45
C CYS A 10 6.87 3.52 -2.18
N ILE A 11 6.56 4.21 -3.27
CA ILE A 11 5.34 3.91 -4.07
C ILE A 11 5.37 2.46 -4.54
N THR A 12 6.54 1.98 -5.00
CA THR A 12 6.74 0.61 -5.48
C THR A 12 6.55 -0.40 -4.35
N ASP A 13 7.17 -0.18 -3.20
CA ASP A 13 7.11 -1.10 -2.06
C ASP A 13 5.69 -1.19 -1.48
N CYS A 14 5.00 -0.05 -1.35
CA CYS A 14 3.61 -0.04 -0.88
C CYS A 14 2.64 -0.64 -1.90
N THR A 15 2.85 -0.45 -3.20
CA THR A 15 2.08 -1.12 -4.26
C THR A 15 2.26 -2.64 -4.21
N ASN A 16 3.51 -3.11 -4.10
CA ASN A 16 3.81 -4.54 -4.00
C ASN A 16 3.19 -5.17 -2.76
N THR A 17 3.29 -4.49 -1.62
CA THR A 17 2.71 -4.97 -0.36
C THR A 17 1.17 -5.01 -0.42
N ALA A 18 0.54 -4.00 -1.02
CA ALA A 18 -0.91 -3.98 -1.23
C ALA A 18 -1.37 -5.17 -2.09
N ASN A 19 -0.64 -5.47 -3.17
CA ASN A 19 -0.93 -6.60 -4.04
C ASN A 19 -0.74 -7.96 -3.34
N MET A 20 0.32 -8.10 -2.54
CA MET A 20 0.54 -9.30 -1.73
C MET A 20 -0.59 -9.51 -0.71
N LEU A 21 -0.96 -8.44 0.00
CA LEU A 21 -2.04 -8.50 0.98
C LEU A 21 -3.38 -8.82 0.31
N ARG A 22 -3.70 -8.20 -0.83
CA ARG A 22 -4.93 -8.51 -1.59
C ARG A 22 -4.98 -9.98 -2.02
N THR A 23 -3.85 -10.52 -2.46
CA THR A 23 -3.74 -11.94 -2.83
C THR A 23 -3.97 -12.85 -1.62
N ALA A 24 -3.33 -12.54 -0.48
CA ALA A 24 -3.52 -13.27 0.76
C ALA A 24 -4.97 -13.19 1.26
N THR A 25 -5.56 -12.00 1.28
CA THR A 25 -6.96 -11.73 1.64
C THR A 25 -7.93 -12.57 0.81
N ASN A 26 -7.72 -12.66 -0.51
CA ASN A 26 -8.57 -13.44 -1.40
C ASN A 26 -8.49 -14.96 -1.14
N ALA A 27 -7.38 -15.45 -0.57
CA ALA A 27 -7.22 -16.85 -0.19
C ALA A 27 -7.90 -17.20 1.15
N ILE A 28 -8.44 -16.21 1.89
CA ILE A 28 -9.05 -16.45 3.20
C ILE A 28 -10.48 -16.98 3.05
N PRO A 29 -10.77 -18.21 3.53
CA PRO A 29 -12.09 -18.82 3.38
C PRO A 29 -13.12 -18.20 4.34
N LYS A 30 -12.68 -17.75 5.52
CA LYS A 30 -13.57 -17.18 6.53
C LYS A 30 -13.88 -15.71 6.22
N ALA A 31 -15.12 -15.44 5.82
CA ALA A 31 -15.57 -14.10 5.41
C ALA A 31 -15.19 -12.98 6.40
N ALA A 32 -15.44 -13.17 7.70
CA ALA A 32 -15.10 -12.16 8.70
C ALA A 32 -13.59 -11.80 8.75
N ILE A 33 -12.71 -12.78 8.53
CA ILE A 33 -11.26 -12.53 8.48
C ILE A 33 -10.87 -11.85 7.16
N ARG A 34 -11.50 -12.26 6.05
CA ARG A 34 -11.33 -11.61 4.75
C ARG A 34 -11.74 -10.13 4.81
N ASP A 35 -12.82 -9.80 5.50
CA ASP A 35 -13.29 -8.42 5.64
C ASP A 35 -12.30 -7.59 6.49
N MET A 36 -11.81 -8.15 7.60
CA MET A 36 -10.78 -7.48 8.42
C MET A 36 -9.48 -7.23 7.65
N THR A 37 -9.02 -8.22 6.87
CA THR A 37 -7.80 -8.10 6.06
C THR A 37 -7.99 -7.18 4.85
N THR A 38 -9.20 -7.12 4.28
CA THR A 38 -9.57 -6.10 3.27
C THR A 38 -9.49 -4.70 3.86
N PHE A 39 -10.02 -4.49 5.08
CA PHE A 39 -9.88 -3.20 5.77
C PHE A 39 -8.41 -2.85 6.05
N GLY A 40 -7.60 -3.84 6.45
CA GLY A 40 -6.15 -3.67 6.60
C GLY A 40 -5.45 -3.24 5.30
N ALA A 41 -5.89 -3.74 4.14
CA ALA A 41 -5.32 -3.35 2.84
C ALA A 41 -5.53 -1.87 2.50
N VAL A 42 -6.64 -1.27 2.96
CA VAL A 42 -6.91 0.17 2.80
C VAL A 42 -5.82 1.02 3.46
N HIS A 43 -5.22 0.55 4.56
CA HIS A 43 -4.11 1.27 5.20
C HIS A 43 -2.84 1.25 4.35
N ILE A 44 -2.61 0.20 3.56
CA ILE A 44 -1.47 0.17 2.63
C ILE A 44 -1.72 1.08 1.43
N GLU A 45 -2.98 1.20 0.97
CA GLU A 45 -3.34 2.19 -0.05
C GLU A 45 -3.13 3.64 0.44
N MET A 46 -3.29 3.89 1.75
CA MET A 46 -2.92 5.18 2.33
C MET A 46 -1.41 5.44 2.29
N CYS A 47 -0.56 4.41 2.42
CA CYS A 47 0.88 4.58 2.23
C CYS A 47 1.19 5.08 0.82
N ILE A 48 0.61 4.47 -0.21
CA ILE A 48 0.81 4.85 -1.62
C ILE A 48 0.51 6.34 -1.81
N ARG A 49 -0.67 6.79 -1.33
CA ARG A 49 -1.09 8.19 -1.43
C ARG A 49 -0.16 9.16 -0.69
N GLN A 50 0.38 8.77 0.46
CA GLN A 50 1.34 9.61 1.18
C GLN A 50 2.64 9.77 0.40
N CYS A 51 3.12 8.71 -0.25
CA CYS A 51 4.32 8.77 -1.07
C CYS A 51 4.10 9.50 -2.40
N GLU A 52 2.94 9.36 -3.03
CA GLU A 52 2.55 10.20 -4.17
C GLU A 52 2.51 11.68 -3.79
N HIS A 53 1.88 12.03 -2.66
CA HIS A 53 1.86 13.40 -2.17
C HIS A 53 3.26 13.95 -1.88
N ALA A 54 4.15 13.14 -1.30
CA ALA A 54 5.54 13.52 -1.11
C ALA A 54 6.26 13.76 -2.46
N ALA A 55 5.94 12.99 -3.50
CA ALA A 55 6.53 13.13 -4.84
C ALA A 55 6.15 14.46 -5.49
N GLU A 56 4.92 14.93 -5.29
CA GLU A 56 4.43 16.23 -5.78
C GLU A 56 5.20 17.41 -5.18
N HIS A 57 5.74 17.25 -3.97
CA HIS A 57 6.44 18.29 -3.21
C HIS A 57 7.97 18.12 -3.26
N ALA A 58 8.48 17.08 -3.90
CA ALA A 58 9.90 16.85 -4.07
C ALA A 58 10.45 17.74 -5.20
N GLN A 59 11.29 18.72 -4.84
CA GLN A 59 11.99 19.62 -5.76
C GLN A 59 13.24 18.97 -6.37
#